data_AF-A0A970EKU5-F1
#
_entry.id   AF-A0A970EKU5-F1
#
_cell.length_a   1.000
_cell.length_b   1.000
_cell.length_c   1.000
_cell.angle_alpha   90.00
_cell.angle_beta   90.00
_cell.angle_gamma   90.00
#
_symmetry.space_group_name_H-M   'P 1'
#
loop_
_entity.id
_entity.type
_entity.pdbx_description
1 polymer ?
#
loop_
_entity_poly.entity_id
_entity_poly.type
_entity_poly.pdbx_seq_one_letter_code
_entity_poly.pdbx_strand_id
1 'polypeptide(L)'
;MQKKLKSEKGFTLVELMVVVVIIGILALIAVPIYSKVTTNAEKNACFANQRTIESAWLIYQADSKQGTWPDDYIAGVKEVTDDGKIVLENRPTEDCEYTITEDGIVTCEKHKRTTPQRTTPPATDTEPDTEP
;
A
#
# COMPACT_ATOMS: atom_id res chain seq x y z
N MET A 1 14.30 40.24 -53.54
CA MET A 1 14.08 39.41 -52.34
C MET A 1 12.94 38.44 -52.61
N GLN A 2 13.21 37.17 -52.89
CA GLN A 2 12.15 36.16 -53.03
C GLN A 2 11.83 35.57 -51.65
N LYS A 3 10.65 35.86 -51.10
CA LYS A 3 10.14 35.24 -49.87
C LYS A 3 9.71 33.81 -50.19
N LYS A 4 10.47 32.81 -49.71
CA LYS A 4 10.00 31.42 -49.67
C LYS A 4 8.83 31.33 -48.70
N LEU A 5 7.63 31.05 -49.20
CA LEU A 5 6.49 30.66 -48.37
C LEU A 5 6.82 29.29 -47.77
N LYS A 6 7.02 29.23 -46.44
CA LYS A 6 7.12 27.96 -45.72
C LYS A 6 5.78 27.24 -45.87
N SER A 7 5.82 26.03 -46.43
CA SER A 7 4.70 25.10 -46.38
C SER A 7 4.53 24.66 -44.93
N GLU A 8 3.54 25.24 -44.26
CA GLU A 8 3.04 24.74 -42.98
C GLU A 8 2.24 23.47 -43.30
N LYS A 9 2.78 22.30 -42.95
CA LYS A 9 2.04 21.03 -43.07
C LYS A 9 1.01 20.98 -41.93
N GLY A 10 -0.27 21.11 -42.27
CA GLY A 10 -1.37 20.93 -41.32
C GLY A 10 -1.54 19.46 -40.93
N PHE A 11 -1.84 19.22 -39.65
CA PHE A 11 -2.18 17.90 -39.13
C PHE A 11 -3.48 17.41 -39.78
N THR A 12 -3.51 16.16 -40.25
CA THR A 12 -4.74 15.63 -40.85
C THR A 12 -5.69 15.17 -39.74
N LEU A 13 -7.01 15.38 -39.94
CA LEU A 13 -8.03 14.92 -38.99
C LEU A 13 -7.96 13.40 -38.76
N VAL A 14 -7.61 12.65 -39.80
CA VAL A 14 -7.46 11.18 -39.75
C VAL A 14 -6.29 10.77 -38.86
N GLU A 15 -5.18 11.50 -38.91
CA GLU A 15 -4.01 11.25 -38.07
C GLU A 15 -4.31 11.46 -36.59
N LEU A 16 -5.18 12.44 -36.26
CA LEU A 16 -5.68 12.62 -34.90
C LEU A 16 -6.61 11.49 -34.46
N MET A 17 -7.50 11.05 -35.34
CA MET A 17 -8.48 10.00 -35.05
C MET A 17 -7.83 8.66 -34.71
N VAL A 18 -6.82 8.24 -35.48
CA VAL A 18 -6.13 6.96 -35.22
C VAL A 18 -5.42 7.00 -33.87
N VAL A 19 -4.83 8.13 -33.48
CA VAL A 19 -4.12 8.28 -32.21
C VAL A 19 -5.06 8.13 -31.02
N VAL A 20 -6.22 8.79 -31.03
CA VAL A 20 -7.19 8.67 -29.92
C VAL A 20 -7.78 7.27 -29.81
N VAL A 21 -7.93 6.56 -30.95
CA VAL A 21 -8.37 5.16 -30.95
C VAL A 21 -7.34 4.27 -30.27
N ILE A 22 -6.05 4.41 -30.61
CA ILE A 22 -4.98 3.60 -29.99
C ILE A 22 -4.87 3.91 -28.49
N ILE A 23 -4.87 5.19 -28.10
CA ILE A 23 -4.86 5.59 -26.68
C ILE A 23 -6.08 5.03 -25.94
N GLY A 24 -7.26 5.03 -26.57
CA GLY A 24 -8.48 4.46 -26.01
C GLY A 24 -8.34 2.96 -25.69
N ILE A 25 -7.77 2.17 -26.61
CA ILE A 25 -7.54 0.73 -26.39
C ILE A 25 -6.55 0.51 -25.24
N LEU A 26 -5.45 1.25 -25.21
CA LEU A 26 -4.45 1.14 -24.14
C LEU A 26 -5.04 1.53 -22.77
N ALA A 27 -5.85 2.60 -22.72
CA ALA A 27 -6.48 3.06 -21.49
C ALA A 27 -7.45 2.02 -20.90
N LEU A 28 -8.24 1.34 -21.75
CA LEU A 28 -9.18 0.31 -21.31
C LEU A 28 -8.48 -0.85 -20.57
N ILE A 29 -7.29 -1.25 -21.02
CA ILE A 29 -6.50 -2.31 -20.37
C ILE A 29 -5.76 -1.77 -19.14
N ALA A 30 -5.23 -0.55 -19.24
CA ALA A 30 -4.41 0.05 -18.18
C ALA A 30 -5.20 0.34 -16.90
N VAL A 31 -6.45 0.83 -16.99
CA VAL A 31 -7.27 1.22 -15.82
C VAL A 31 -7.47 0.10 -14.79
N PRO A 32 -7.97 -1.10 -15.15
CA PRO A 32 -8.18 -2.17 -14.17
C PRO A 32 -6.87 -2.71 -13.60
N ILE A 33 -5.80 -2.77 -14.42
CA ILE A 33 -4.48 -3.22 -13.96
C ILE A 33 -3.92 -2.24 -12.94
N TYR A 34 -3.98 -0.95 -13.24
CA TYR A 34 -3.48 0.10 -12.35
C TYR A 34 -4.21 0.06 -11.01
N SER A 35 -5.55 -0.04 -11.02
CA SER A 35 -6.34 -0.16 -9.79
C SER A 35 -5.93 -1.37 -8.94
N LYS A 36 -5.69 -2.54 -9.55
CA LYS A 36 -5.23 -3.72 -8.81
C LYS A 36 -3.84 -3.52 -8.22
N VAL A 37 -2.92 -2.92 -8.98
CA VAL A 37 -1.55 -2.66 -8.53
C VAL A 37 -1.53 -1.68 -7.37
N THR A 38 -2.30 -0.58 -7.43
CA THR A 38 -2.37 0.40 -6.34
C THR A 38 -2.96 -0.21 -5.08
N THR A 39 -4.07 -0.96 -5.18
CA THR A 39 -4.65 -1.64 -4.00
C THR A 39 -3.69 -2.66 -3.39
N ASN A 40 -2.93 -3.39 -4.20
CA ASN A 40 -1.91 -4.30 -3.69
C ASN A 40 -0.74 -3.56 -3.02
N ALA A 41 -0.32 -2.42 -3.57
CA ALA A 41 0.71 -1.58 -2.97
C ALA A 41 0.26 -1.02 -1.62
N GLU A 42 -0.97 -0.51 -1.53
CA GLU A 42 -1.59 -0.03 -0.30
C GLU A 42 -1.66 -1.13 0.77
N LYS A 43 -2.09 -2.33 0.39
CA LYS A 43 -2.12 -3.51 1.26
C LYS A 43 -0.72 -3.86 1.78
N ASN A 44 0.27 -3.92 0.90
CA ASN A 44 1.64 -4.23 1.27
C ASN A 44 2.26 -3.17 2.19
N ALA A 45 1.95 -1.89 1.95
CA ALA A 45 2.35 -0.80 2.81
C ALA A 45 1.69 -0.90 4.20
N CYS A 46 0.38 -1.24 4.29
CA CYS A 46 -0.26 -1.48 5.59
C CYS A 46 0.48 -2.57 6.36
N PHE A 47 0.86 -3.64 5.67
CA PHE A 47 1.54 -4.77 6.30
C PHE A 47 2.98 -4.48 6.72
N ALA A 48 3.68 -3.62 5.98
CA ALA A 48 5.00 -3.15 6.38
C ALA A 48 4.90 -2.34 7.68
N ASN A 49 3.96 -1.39 7.74
CA ASN A 49 3.70 -0.59 8.94
C ASN A 49 3.31 -1.46 10.13
N GLN A 50 2.44 -2.46 9.92
CA GLN A 50 2.04 -3.42 10.95
C GLN A 50 3.25 -4.13 11.60
N ARG A 51 4.25 -4.54 10.81
CA ARG A 51 5.48 -5.18 11.32
C ARG A 51 6.37 -4.20 12.07
N THR A 52 6.42 -2.95 11.65
CA THR A 52 7.14 -1.88 12.36
C THR A 52 6.52 -1.66 13.73
N ILE A 53 5.19 -1.58 13.78
CA ILE A 53 4.41 -1.44 15.02
C ILE A 53 4.65 -2.63 15.96
N GLU A 54 4.61 -3.86 15.43
CA GLU A 54 4.88 -5.07 16.20
C GLU A 54 6.30 -5.08 16.78
N SER A 55 7.29 -4.68 15.97
CA SER A 55 8.68 -4.58 16.42
C SER A 55 8.85 -3.58 17.55
N ALA A 56 8.18 -2.43 17.46
CA ALA A 56 8.17 -1.42 18.51
C ALA A 56 7.52 -1.94 19.80
N TRP A 57 6.43 -2.69 19.69
CA TRP A 57 5.81 -3.34 20.85
C TRP A 57 6.75 -4.34 21.55
N LEU A 58 7.52 -5.10 20.79
CA LEU A 58 8.52 -6.03 21.35
C LEU A 58 9.64 -5.28 22.08
N ILE A 59 10.11 -4.16 21.53
CA ILE A 59 11.12 -3.30 22.17
C ILE A 59 10.55 -2.70 23.47
N TYR A 60 9.32 -2.20 23.42
CA TYR A 60 8.62 -1.66 24.59
C TYR A 60 8.52 -2.68 25.73
N GLN A 61 8.17 -3.93 25.41
CA GLN A 61 8.14 -5.01 26.41
C GLN A 61 9.54 -5.35 26.96
N ALA A 62 10.57 -5.32 26.12
CA ALA A 62 11.94 -5.58 26.54
C ALA A 62 12.49 -4.48 27.48
N ASP A 63 12.08 -3.23 27.29
CA ASP A 63 12.52 -2.06 28.06
C ASP A 63 11.73 -1.86 29.38
N SER A 64 11.10 -2.94 29.89
CA SER A 64 10.37 -2.97 31.16
C SER A 64 9.23 -1.95 31.29
N LYS A 65 8.57 -1.59 30.18
CA LYS A 65 7.48 -0.59 30.15
C LYS A 65 7.88 0.80 30.69
N GLN A 66 9.16 1.17 30.61
CA GLN A 66 9.64 2.46 31.13
C GLN A 66 9.27 3.66 30.25
N GLY A 67 8.65 3.44 29.08
CA GLY A 67 8.01 4.46 28.27
C GLY A 67 6.49 4.51 28.45
N THR A 68 5.88 5.65 28.17
CA THR A 68 4.47 5.69 27.76
C THR A 68 4.32 4.96 26.40
N TRP A 69 3.08 4.67 26.02
CA TRP A 69 2.65 3.94 24.82
C TRP A 69 3.50 4.20 23.53
N PRO A 70 3.60 3.26 22.56
CA PRO A 70 4.51 3.23 21.39
C PRO A 70 4.86 4.48 20.56
N ASP A 71 4.28 5.65 20.80
CA ASP A 71 4.52 6.93 20.13
C ASP A 71 6.02 7.26 20.04
N ASP A 72 6.80 6.89 21.06
CA ASP A 72 8.25 7.11 21.12
C ASP A 72 9.05 6.03 20.37
N TYR A 73 8.50 4.83 20.22
CA TYR A 73 9.17 3.68 19.59
C TYR A 73 8.81 3.52 18.10
N ILE A 74 7.81 4.25 17.60
CA ILE A 74 7.33 4.21 16.23
C ILE A 74 7.40 5.60 15.62
N ALA A 75 8.29 5.79 14.65
CA ALA A 75 8.36 7.05 13.91
C ALA A 75 7.10 7.26 13.06
N GLY A 76 6.55 8.49 13.11
CA GLY A 76 5.40 8.88 12.30
C GLY A 76 4.05 8.45 12.85
N VAL A 77 3.96 8.18 14.17
CA VAL A 77 2.67 8.13 14.86
C VAL A 77 2.07 9.53 14.87
N LYS A 78 0.85 9.66 14.37
CA LYS A 78 0.07 10.89 14.38
C LYS A 78 -0.76 10.98 15.65
N GLU A 79 -1.47 9.91 15.96
CA GLU A 79 -2.39 9.83 17.09
C GLU A 79 -2.39 8.40 17.64
N VAL A 80 -2.41 8.30 18.97
CA VAL A 80 -2.70 7.07 19.71
C VAL A 80 -3.88 7.32 20.63
N THR A 81 -4.83 6.40 20.59
CA THR A 81 -6.05 6.46 21.40
C THR A 81 -5.96 5.46 22.56
N ASP A 82 -6.63 5.77 23.67
CA ASP A 82 -6.62 4.96 24.90
C ASP A 82 -7.11 3.51 24.71
N ASP A 83 -7.84 3.23 23.62
CA ASP A 83 -8.30 1.91 23.21
C ASP A 83 -7.23 1.07 22.47
N GLY A 84 -6.02 1.59 22.34
CA GLY A 84 -4.87 0.91 21.71
C GLY A 84 -4.80 1.06 20.19
N LYS A 85 -5.55 2.02 19.64
CA LYS A 85 -5.54 2.36 18.23
C LYS A 85 -4.38 3.32 17.89
N ILE A 86 -3.71 3.06 16.77
CA ILE A 86 -2.61 3.84 16.20
C ILE A 86 -3.00 4.35 14.82
N VAL A 87 -2.83 5.65 14.65
CA VAL A 87 -2.89 6.31 13.35
C VAL A 87 -1.49 6.80 13.00
N LEU A 88 -0.97 6.32 11.87
CA LEU A 88 0.31 6.80 11.33
C LEU A 88 0.07 7.99 10.39
N GLU A 89 0.97 8.95 10.41
CA GLU A 89 0.95 10.11 9.51
C GLU A 89 1.19 9.69 8.05
N ASN A 90 2.07 8.71 7.83
CA ASN A 90 2.36 8.17 6.49
C ASN A 90 1.58 6.87 6.18
N ARG A 91 0.30 6.81 6.58
CA ARG A 91 -0.55 5.66 6.25
C ARG A 91 -0.87 5.63 4.75
N PRO A 92 -0.88 4.44 4.11
CA PRO A 92 -1.09 4.34 2.66
C PRO A 92 -2.51 4.76 2.22
N THR A 93 -3.49 4.63 3.11
CA THR A 93 -4.85 5.15 2.90
C THR A 93 -5.42 5.65 4.22
N GLU A 94 -6.38 6.57 4.14
CA GLU A 94 -7.11 7.11 5.29
C GLU A 94 -7.76 6.01 6.16
N ASP A 95 -8.18 4.89 5.59
CA ASP A 95 -8.82 3.81 6.38
C ASP A 95 -7.81 2.79 6.94
N CYS A 96 -6.50 2.97 6.73
CA CYS A 96 -5.48 2.09 7.30
C CYS A 96 -5.20 2.48 8.75
N GLU A 97 -5.99 1.90 9.65
CA GLU A 97 -5.86 2.04 11.09
C GLU A 97 -5.29 0.74 11.68
N TYR A 98 -4.46 0.88 12.71
CA TYR A 98 -3.82 -0.25 13.38
C TYR A 98 -4.29 -0.31 14.82
N THR A 99 -4.59 -1.49 15.32
CA THR A 99 -4.92 -1.69 16.73
C THR A 99 -3.94 -2.67 17.33
N ILE A 100 -3.37 -2.35 18.49
CA ILE A 100 -2.54 -3.26 19.26
C ILE A 100 -3.37 -3.80 20.43
N THR A 101 -3.40 -5.11 20.56
CA THR A 101 -3.95 -5.79 21.75
C THR A 101 -2.90 -5.93 22.85
N GLU A 102 -3.33 -6.15 24.10
CA GLU A 102 -2.41 -6.36 25.23
C GLU A 102 -1.43 -7.54 25.03
N ASP A 103 -1.79 -8.50 24.19
CA ASP A 103 -0.94 -9.64 23.81
C ASP A 103 0.10 -9.30 22.72
N GLY A 104 0.15 -8.05 22.25
CA GLY A 104 1.05 -7.60 21.20
C GLY A 104 0.63 -7.94 19.78
N ILE A 105 -0.61 -8.41 19.60
CA ILE A 105 -1.16 -8.66 18.28
C ILE A 105 -1.58 -7.32 17.69
N VAL A 106 -0.99 -6.99 16.53
CA VAL A 106 -1.29 -5.80 15.75
C VAL A 106 -2.28 -6.18 14.65
N THR A 107 -3.35 -5.42 14.47
CA THR A 107 -4.36 -5.65 13.42
C THR A 107 -4.48 -4.44 12.50
N CYS A 108 -4.45 -4.66 11.18
CA CYS A 108 -4.83 -3.66 10.16
C CYS A 108 -6.31 -3.89 9.78
N GLU A 109 -7.20 -2.97 10.17
CA GLU A 109 -8.65 -3.19 10.08
C GLU A 109 -9.15 -3.25 8.62
N LYS A 110 -8.68 -2.34 7.76
CA LYS A 110 -9.01 -2.29 6.33
C LYS A 110 -8.73 -3.60 5.59
N HIS A 111 -7.59 -4.23 5.88
CA HIS A 111 -7.11 -5.41 5.15
C HIS A 111 -7.32 -6.72 5.93
N LYS A 112 -8.01 -6.66 7.09
CA LYS A 112 -8.29 -7.79 8.00
C LYS A 112 -7.08 -8.69 8.24
N ARG A 113 -5.88 -8.10 8.32
CA ARG A 113 -4.66 -8.83 8.65
C ARG A 113 -4.35 -8.62 10.11
N THR A 114 -4.42 -9.70 10.85
CA THR A 114 -3.87 -9.85 12.19
C THR A 114 -2.43 -10.34 12.05
N THR A 115 -1.48 -9.83 12.83
CA THR A 115 -0.13 -10.42 12.83
C THR A 115 -0.25 -11.90 13.15
N PRO A 116 0.52 -12.78 12.47
CA PRO A 116 0.50 -14.18 12.82
C PRO A 116 0.95 -14.26 14.28
N GLN A 117 0.06 -14.74 15.15
CA GLN A 117 0.44 -15.11 16.50
C GLN A 117 1.72 -15.93 16.41
N ARG A 118 2.63 -15.67 17.32
CA ARG A 118 3.91 -16.34 17.51
C ARG A 118 3.75 -17.86 17.69
N THR A 119 3.41 -18.59 16.64
CA THR A 119 3.68 -20.02 16.44
C THR A 119 3.50 -20.34 14.96
N THR A 120 4.61 -20.77 14.37
CA THR A 120 4.82 -21.40 13.07
C THR A 120 5.34 -20.51 11.93
N PRO A 121 6.43 -20.94 11.27
CA PRO A 121 6.95 -20.30 10.07
C PRO A 121 5.86 -20.24 9.00
N PRO A 122 5.92 -19.26 8.08
CA PRO A 122 4.93 -19.12 7.02
C PRO A 122 4.77 -20.46 6.32
N ALA A 123 3.53 -20.99 6.34
CA ALA A 123 3.18 -22.12 5.52
C ALA A 123 3.61 -21.77 4.09
N THR A 124 4.60 -22.50 3.60
CA THR A 124 4.97 -22.47 2.20
C THR A 124 3.72 -22.91 1.47
N ASP A 125 3.18 -22.03 0.62
CA ASP A 125 2.08 -22.36 -0.28
C ASP A 125 2.50 -23.60 -1.09
N THR A 126 2.08 -24.77 -0.61
CA THR A 126 2.23 -26.02 -1.33
C THR A 126 1.01 -26.06 -2.23
N GLU A 127 1.18 -25.61 -3.47
CA GLU A 127 0.23 -25.86 -4.56
C GLU A 127 -0.10 -27.35 -4.62
N PRO A 128 -1.38 -27.76 -4.59
CA PRO A 128 -1.78 -29.12 -4.85
C PRO A 128 -2.14 -29.22 -6.33
N ASP A 129 -1.18 -29.51 -7.21
CA ASP A 129 -1.46 -29.83 -8.60
C ASP A 129 -0.31 -30.70 -9.15
N THR A 130 -0.47 -31.77 -9.91
CA THR A 130 -1.55 -32.67 -10.32
C THR A 130 -0.80 -33.84 -11.02
N GLU A 131 -1.30 -35.07 -10.88
CA GLU A 131 -0.86 -36.29 -11.59
C GLU A 131 -0.68 -36.08 -13.13
N PRO A 132 0.17 -36.88 -13.81
CA PRO A 132 -0.24 -38.23 -14.23
C PRO A 132 0.80 -39.35 -14.04
#